data_AF-A0A931DDS2-F1
#
_entry.id   AF-A0A931DDS2-F1
#
_cell.length_a   1.000
_cell.length_b   1.000
_cell.length_c   1.000
_cell.angle_alpha   90.00
_cell.angle_beta   90.00
_cell.angle_gamma   90.00
#
_symmetry.space_group_name_H-M   'P 1'
#
loop_
_entity.id
_entity.type
_entity.pdbx_description
1 polymer ?
#
loop_
_entity_poly.entity_id
_entity_poly.type
_entity_poly.pdbx_seq_one_letter_code
_entity_poly.pdbx_strand_id
1 'polypeptide(L)' 'MTGPAKPTAGELGVDLESLDWRTSAGADGEGLEVAFTGPWVLLRKAGDRAPVSVFDHHEWDCFVQGAKAGEFDRAAI' A
#
# COMPACT_ATOMS: atom_id res chain seq x y z
N MET A 1 26.34 -2.94 1.69
CA MET A 1 25.86 -1.54 1.72
C MET A 1 24.42 -1.59 2.16
N THR A 2 24.10 -1.16 3.38
CA THR A 2 22.70 -1.07 3.82
C THR A 2 22.10 0.15 3.12
N GLY A 3 21.11 -0.05 2.25
CA GLY A 3 20.38 1.05 1.63
C GLY A 3 19.75 1.97 2.70
N PRO A 4 19.32 3.18 2.33
CA PRO A 4 18.59 4.04 3.26
C PRO A 4 17.39 3.27 3.85
N ALA A 5 17.15 3.45 5.14
CA ALA A 5 16.00 2.85 5.80
C ALA A 5 14.72 3.38 5.15
N LYS A 6 13.77 2.47 4.91
CA LYS A 6 12.46 2.81 4.35
C LYS A 6 11.70 3.72 5.32
N PRO A 7 11.17 4.87 4.86
CA PRO A 7 10.45 5.78 5.73
C PRO A 7 9.07 5.23 6.11
N THR A 8 8.59 5.62 7.28
CA THR A 8 7.20 5.50 7.67
C THR A 8 6.35 6.59 7.02
N ALA A 9 5.03 6.39 6.97
CA ALA A 9 4.12 7.39 6.37
C ALA A 9 4.21 8.77 7.06
N GLY A 10 4.48 8.83 8.36
CA GLY A 10 4.66 10.09 9.08
C GLY A 10 5.96 10.83 8.75
N GLU A 11 7.01 10.09 8.35
CA GLU A 11 8.31 10.66 7.98
C GLU A 11 8.34 11.20 6.55
N LEU A 12 7.35 10.85 5.72
CA LEU A 12 7.24 11.32 4.34
C LEU A 12 6.93 12.83 4.24
N GLY A 13 6.34 13.42 5.28
CA GLY A 13 5.90 14.81 5.25
C GLY A 13 4.78 15.09 4.22
N VAL A 14 4.08 14.05 3.76
CA VAL A 14 2.92 14.17 2.87
C VAL A 14 1.65 14.30 3.70
N ASP A 15 0.72 15.13 3.23
CA ASP A 15 -0.63 15.15 3.77
C ASP A 15 -1.40 13.95 3.22
N LEU A 16 -1.55 12.91 4.03
CA LEU A 16 -2.18 11.65 3.64
C LEU A 16 -3.65 11.82 3.23
N GLU A 17 -4.32 12.84 3.74
CA GLU A 17 -5.75 13.04 3.51
C GLU A 17 -6.06 13.75 2.19
N SER A 18 -5.09 14.45 1.61
CA SER A 18 -5.24 15.11 0.31
C SER A 18 -4.78 14.24 -0.88
N LEU A 19 -4.30 13.03 -0.62
CA LEU A 19 -3.90 12.11 -1.67
C LEU A 19 -5.10 11.55 -2.45
N ASP A 20 -4.88 11.25 -3.73
CA ASP A 20 -5.86 10.57 -4.58
C ASP A 20 -5.86 9.05 -4.28
N TRP A 21 -6.72 8.65 -3.34
CA TRP A 21 -6.87 7.26 -2.92
C TRP A 21 -7.76 6.47 -3.86
N ARG A 22 -7.19 5.42 -4.46
CA ARG A 22 -7.91 4.45 -5.28
C ARG A 22 -8.38 3.31 -4.38
N THR A 23 -9.69 3.16 -4.25
CA THR A 23 -10.28 2.15 -3.36
C THR A 23 -10.68 0.89 -4.12
N SER A 24 -10.46 -0.26 -3.49
CA SER A 24 -11.05 -1.54 -3.90
C SER A 24 -12.38 -1.82 -3.22
N ALA A 25 -12.85 -0.92 -2.34
CA ALA A 25 -14.04 -1.14 -1.54
C ALA A 25 -15.31 -1.11 -2.39
N GLY A 26 -16.19 -2.06 -2.13
CA GLY A 26 -17.54 -2.11 -2.67
C GLY A 26 -18.52 -1.26 -1.86
N ALA A 27 -19.82 -1.50 -2.06
CA ALA A 27 -20.89 -0.78 -1.35
C ALA A 27 -20.81 -0.92 0.19
N ASP A 28 -20.20 -2.00 0.67
CA ASP A 28 -20.04 -2.28 2.11
C ASP A 28 -18.88 -1.50 2.75
N GLY A 29 -18.12 -0.71 1.97
CA GLY A 29 -17.06 0.16 2.47
C GLY A 29 -15.79 -0.56 2.91
N GLU A 30 -15.73 -1.88 2.81
CA GLU A 30 -14.55 -2.68 3.14
C GLU A 30 -13.67 -2.93 1.92
N GLY A 31 -12.36 -2.75 2.08
CA GLY A 31 -11.39 -2.96 1.01
C GLY A 31 -10.03 -2.40 1.36
N LEU A 32 -9.19 -2.24 0.35
CA LEU A 32 -7.91 -1.57 0.44
C LEU A 32 -7.96 -0.26 -0.33
N GLU A 33 -7.20 0.72 0.13
CA GLU A 33 -6.98 1.98 -0.57
C GLU A 33 -5.50 2.10 -0.93
N VAL A 34 -5.23 2.55 -2.14
CA VAL A 34 -3.88 2.74 -2.66
C VAL A 34 -3.73 4.16 -3.20
N ALA A 35 -2.68 4.86 -2.79
CA ALA A 35 -2.32 6.17 -3.32
C ALA A 35 -0.88 6.17 -3.85
N PHE A 36 -0.65 6.86 -4.95
CA PHE A 36 0.67 7.06 -5.54
C PHE A 36 1.12 8.48 -5.27
N THR A 37 2.30 8.66 -4.66
CA THR A 37 2.84 9.99 -4.35
C THR A 37 4.36 10.02 -4.48
N GLY A 38 4.85 10.77 -5.47
CA GLY A 38 6.27 10.84 -5.77
C GLY A 38 6.90 9.44 -5.97
N PRO A 39 7.96 9.08 -5.21
CA PRO A 39 8.60 7.78 -5.33
C PRO A 39 7.89 6.66 -4.54
N TRP A 40 6.78 6.96 -3.88
CA TRP A 40 6.13 6.06 -2.93
C TRP A 40 4.74 5.62 -3.41
N VAL A 41 4.39 4.40 -3.04
CA VAL A 41 3.05 3.83 -3.09
C VAL A 41 2.60 3.57 -1.67
N LEU A 42 1.43 4.08 -1.30
CA LEU A 42 0.85 3.95 0.03
C LEU A 42 -0.34 3.01 -0.03
N LEU A 43 -0.46 2.13 0.96
CA LEU A 43 -1.56 1.18 1.09
C LEU A 43 -2.15 1.23 2.51
N ARG A 44 -3.48 1.31 2.60
CA ARG A 44 -4.22 1.23 3.87
C ARG A 44 -5.54 0.47 3.69
N LYS A 45 -6.21 0.17 4.81
CA LYS A 45 -7.57 -0.40 4.78
C LYS A 45 -8.58 0.72 4.50
N ALA A 46 -9.54 0.49 3.62
CA ALA A 46 -10.64 1.42 3.40
C ALA A 46 -11.43 1.65 4.70
N GLY A 47 -11.76 2.91 4.98
CA GLY A 47 -12.44 3.31 6.21
C GLY A 47 -11.55 3.33 7.46
N ASP A 48 -10.29 2.92 7.37
CA ASP A 48 -9.30 3.03 8.46
C ASP A 48 -8.10 3.85 8.02
N ARG A 49 -7.79 4.90 8.77
CA ARG A 49 -6.73 5.85 8.41
C ARG A 49 -5.33 5.34 8.76
N ALA A 50 -5.20 4.33 9.61
CA ALA A 50 -3.91 3.81 10.04
C ALA A 50 -3.98 2.31 10.40
N PRO A 51 -2.89 1.54 10.25
CA PRO A 51 -1.58 1.96 9.72
C PRO A 51 -1.57 2.12 8.19
N VAL A 52 -0.67 2.98 7.70
CA VAL A 52 -0.37 3.13 6.27
C VAL A 52 0.95 2.44 5.96
N SER A 53 0.91 1.45 5.07
CA SER A 53 2.11 0.81 4.55
C SER A 53 2.71 1.66 3.45
N VAL A 54 4.00 1.96 3.54
CA VAL A 54 4.77 2.62 2.49
C VAL A 54 5.40 1.55 1.62
N PHE A 55 5.55 1.77 0.32
CA PHE A 55 6.32 0.97 -0.63
C PHE A 55 7.04 1.94 -1.57
N ASP A 56 8.25 1.62 -2.01
CA ASP A 56 8.73 2.22 -3.26
C ASP A 56 8.08 1.54 -4.49
N HIS A 57 8.27 2.09 -5.68
CA HIS A 57 7.69 1.54 -6.91
C HIS A 57 8.18 0.12 -7.23
N HIS A 58 9.44 -0.21 -6.93
CA HIS A 58 9.99 -1.54 -7.20
C HIS A 58 9.40 -2.59 -6.25
N GLU A 59 9.36 -2.28 -4.97
CA GLU A 59 8.71 -3.12 -3.96
C GLU A 59 7.22 -3.34 -4.30
N TRP A 60 6.52 -2.28 -4.73
CA TRP A 60 5.13 -2.37 -5.14
C TRP A 60 4.94 -3.29 -6.36
N ASP A 61 5.79 -3.17 -7.38
CA ASP A 61 5.73 -4.04 -8.55
C ASP A 61 5.97 -5.51 -8.18
N CYS A 62 6.97 -5.78 -7.32
CA CYS A 62 7.22 -7.11 -6.79
C CYS A 62 6.02 -7.65 -5.99
N PHE A 63 5.43 -6.83 -5.12
CA PHE A 63 4.24 -7.19 -4.35
C PHE A 63 3.07 -7.56 -5.27
N VAL A 64 2.78 -6.74 -6.29
CA VAL A 64 1.69 -6.99 -7.25
C VAL A 64 1.96 -8.25 -8.07
N GLN A 65 3.21 -8.50 -8.47
CA GLN A 65 3.57 -9.72 -9.20
C GLN A 65 3.38 -10.97 -8.34
N GLY A 66 3.86 -10.97 -7.09
CA GLY A 66 3.66 -12.10 -6.16
C GLY A 66 2.19 -12.34 -5.86
N ALA A 67 1.42 -11.28 -5.62
CA ALA A 67 -0.03 -11.38 -5.42
C ALA A 67 -0.74 -12.01 -6.63
N LYS A 68 -0.40 -11.58 -7.85
CA LYS A 68 -0.94 -12.17 -9.09
C LYS A 68 -0.48 -13.60 -9.33
N ALA A 69 0.67 -13.99 -8.80
CA ALA A 69 1.18 -15.35 -8.85
C ALA A 69 0.51 -16.29 -7.82
N GLY A 70 -0.42 -15.79 -7.01
CA GLY A 70 -1.13 -16.58 -6.01
C GLY A 70 -0.34 -16.81 -4.72
N GLU A 71 0.67 -15.98 -4.40
CA GLU A 71 1.45 -16.13 -3.16
C GLU A 71 0.60 -15.98 -1.88
N PHE A 72 -0.56 -15.30 -1.99
CA PHE A 72 -1.54 -15.17 -0.90
C PHE A 72 -2.66 -16.21 -0.97
N ASP A 73 -2.67 -17.09 -1.98
CA ASP A 73 -3.66 -18.16 -2.03
C ASP A 73 -3.43 -19.11 -0.88
N ARG A 74 -4.52 -19.49 -0.21
CA ARG A 74 -4.45 -20.44 0.89
C ARG A 74 -3.94 -21.76 0.34
N ALA A 75 -2.72 -22.16 0.72
CA ALA A 75 -2.25 -23.52 0.47
C ALA A 75 -3.30 -24.49 1.03
N ALA A 76 -3.80 -25.40 0.19
CA ALA A 76 -4.72 -26.43 0.64
C ALA A 76 -4.02 -27.25 1.73
N ILE A 77 -4.57 -27.21 2.94
CA ILE A 77 -4.12 -28.00 4.09
C ILE A 77 -4.88 -29.32 4.08
#